data_AF-A0A6S6STL5-F1
#
_entry.id   AF-A0A6S6STL5-F1
#
_cell.length_a   1.000
_cell.length_b   1.000
_cell.length_c   1.000
_cell.angle_alpha   90.00
_cell.angle_beta   90.00
_cell.angle_gamma   90.00
#
_symmetry.space_group_name_H-M   'P 1'
#
loop_
_entity.id
_entity.type
_entity.pdbx_description
1 polymer ?
#
loop_
_entity_poly.entity_id
_entity_poly.type
_entity_poly.pdbx_seq_one_letter_code
_entity_poly.pdbx_strand_id
1 'polypeptide(L)'
;MKKQSHTFIIGGFALFAIYLYYVSATPLPPKLIMKDVPQMNVSIEEENALNYLNSLRIGAGLIPFQSQQQLNNAARSHADYLTNHLTYGHRQDKSHQDFTGEFASARVTHAGYATPQVIENVSTHNQNYKSSIDGLFAAIYHRFAFLDFRSDAVGIGISQNKNTKTQTAFVYNMSSNALETLYKENEKVNSSQLEQALNANKKRNKNVIIYPFDTQKEVPPAFFDELPDPLPEHRVSGFPISISFNSMYHKEAKLLNFQLFDSNNVEITNTLKFDHKTDPNKRLEKLDFVLFPLKRLEWNNQYHVKFLAIVDKEVVSKEWSFQTQKFQMPLHIVKNNDTVFKMNEADSHIFYFPPSSKVDLLRDIAYPSNVDIEFIDKNTIKLTALSSVQRKQTLRIGKHHLTLDIQNEY
;
A
#
# COMPACT_ATOMS: atom_id res chain seq x y z
N MET A 1 31.83 16.56 80.76
CA MET A 1 31.04 16.89 79.55
C MET A 1 31.98 17.13 78.38
N LYS A 2 31.57 16.69 77.17
CA LYS A 2 32.21 16.86 75.85
C LYS A 2 33.40 15.97 75.52
N LYS A 3 33.11 14.79 74.97
CA LYS A 3 34.00 14.07 74.03
C LYS A 3 33.50 14.36 72.60
N GLN A 4 34.46 14.56 71.72
CA GLN A 4 34.37 15.19 70.41
C GLN A 4 33.50 14.42 69.41
N SER A 5 32.53 15.12 68.82
CA SER A 5 31.75 14.71 67.66
C SER A 5 32.20 15.52 66.44
N HIS A 6 33.38 15.20 65.89
CA HIS A 6 33.87 15.86 64.66
C HIS A 6 34.55 14.84 63.73
N THR A 7 33.80 13.92 63.16
CA THR A 7 34.27 13.16 61.97
C THR A 7 33.16 12.73 61.01
N PHE A 8 31.88 13.02 61.28
CA PHE A 8 30.78 12.50 60.45
C PHE A 8 30.15 13.47 59.44
N ILE A 9 30.58 14.73 59.36
CA ILE A 9 29.91 15.74 58.51
C ILE A 9 30.58 15.90 57.12
N ILE A 10 31.85 15.54 56.96
CA ILE A 10 32.57 15.76 55.69
C ILE A 10 32.32 14.64 54.67
N GLY A 11 32.14 13.39 55.11
CA GLY A 11 31.85 12.25 54.22
C GLY A 11 30.48 12.30 53.54
N GLY A 12 29.47 12.83 54.25
CA GLY A 12 28.11 12.99 53.70
C GLY A 12 28.01 14.06 52.61
N PHE A 13 28.74 15.17 52.76
CA PHE A 13 28.77 16.25 51.76
C PHE A 13 29.48 15.85 50.46
N ALA A 14 30.57 15.07 50.55
CA ALA A 14 31.27 14.58 49.36
C ALA A 14 30.43 13.56 48.57
N LEU A 15 29.75 12.63 49.26
CA LEU A 15 28.84 11.68 48.61
C LEU A 15 27.60 12.36 48.01
N PHE A 16 27.06 13.40 48.66
CA PHE A 16 25.94 14.17 48.13
C PHE A 16 26.33 15.04 46.92
N ALA A 17 27.54 15.60 46.91
CA ALA A 17 28.07 16.34 45.76
C ALA A 17 28.39 15.41 44.57
N ILE A 18 28.90 14.21 44.81
CA ILE A 18 29.10 13.18 43.77
C ILE A 18 27.74 12.70 43.25
N TYR A 19 26.75 12.49 44.11
CA TYR A 19 25.39 12.13 43.71
C TYR A 19 24.73 13.24 42.87
N LEU A 20 24.84 14.51 43.27
CA LEU A 20 24.36 15.66 42.48
C LEU A 20 25.14 15.81 41.17
N TYR A 21 26.45 15.53 41.15
CA TYR A 21 27.22 15.49 39.91
C TYR A 21 26.74 14.37 39.00
N TYR A 22 26.48 13.16 39.50
CA TYR A 22 25.95 12.06 38.71
C TYR A 22 24.51 12.30 38.23
N VAL A 23 23.65 12.94 39.05
CA VAL A 23 22.26 13.29 38.69
C VAL A 23 22.19 14.51 37.77
N SER A 24 23.15 15.44 37.82
CA SER A 24 23.26 16.57 36.87
C SER A 24 24.04 16.20 35.60
N ALA A 25 24.86 15.16 35.65
CA ALA A 25 25.60 14.61 34.50
C ALA A 25 24.83 13.50 33.76
N THR A 26 23.64 13.08 34.21
CA THR A 26 22.75 12.33 33.33
C THR A 26 22.25 13.29 32.25
N PRO A 27 22.65 13.14 30.98
CA PRO A 27 22.09 13.97 29.92
C PRO A 27 20.58 13.77 29.91
N LEU A 28 19.83 14.88 29.86
CA LEU A 28 18.38 14.81 29.66
C LEU A 28 18.13 13.91 28.45
N PRO A 29 17.19 12.94 28.54
CA PRO A 29 16.85 12.13 27.39
C PRO A 29 16.46 13.07 26.25
N PRO A 30 16.95 12.83 25.01
CA PRO A 30 16.67 13.71 23.90
C PRO A 30 15.15 13.84 23.75
N LYS A 31 14.67 15.08 23.67
CA LYS A 31 13.25 15.37 23.47
C LYS A 31 12.83 14.80 22.11
N LEU A 32 12.09 13.70 22.11
CA LEU A 32 11.50 13.15 20.89
C LEU A 32 10.40 14.11 20.42
N ILE A 33 10.54 14.62 19.19
CA ILE A 33 9.55 15.48 18.53
C ILE A 33 8.92 14.64 17.42
N MET A 34 7.59 14.55 17.42
CA MET A 34 6.89 13.93 16.30
C MET A 34 6.94 14.87 15.09
N LYS A 35 7.36 14.35 13.93
CA LYS A 35 7.38 15.09 12.66
C LYS A 35 5.96 15.54 12.32
N ASP A 36 5.78 16.82 11.99
CA ASP A 36 4.51 17.30 11.48
C ASP A 36 4.26 16.73 10.09
N VAL A 37 3.06 16.20 9.87
CA VAL A 37 2.65 15.66 8.57
C VAL A 37 1.94 16.77 7.79
N PRO A 38 2.25 16.97 6.50
CA PRO A 38 1.56 17.95 5.69
C PRO A 38 0.04 17.70 5.64
N GLN A 39 -0.72 18.80 5.61
CA GLN A 39 -2.16 18.73 5.38
C GLN A 39 -2.42 18.36 3.91
N MET A 40 -3.25 17.34 3.71
CA MET A 40 -3.62 16.84 2.40
C MET A 40 -4.63 17.77 1.72
N ASN A 41 -4.42 18.06 0.44
CA ASN A 41 -5.47 18.65 -0.40
C ASN A 41 -6.38 17.53 -0.92
N VAL A 42 -7.41 17.19 -0.14
CA VAL A 42 -8.32 16.07 -0.40
C VAL A 42 -8.92 16.13 -1.80
N SER A 43 -9.35 17.29 -2.28
CA SER A 43 -9.97 17.42 -3.60
C SER A 43 -9.01 17.07 -4.73
N ILE A 44 -7.75 17.52 -4.63
CA ILE A 44 -6.71 17.19 -5.62
C ILE A 44 -6.36 15.70 -5.55
N GLU A 45 -6.29 15.13 -4.35
CA GLU A 45 -6.01 13.71 -4.16
C GLU A 45 -7.12 12.82 -4.74
N GLU A 46 -8.40 13.18 -4.58
CA GLU A 46 -9.54 12.44 -5.15
C GLU A 46 -9.50 12.48 -6.69
N GLU A 47 -9.20 13.65 -7.28
CA GLU A 47 -9.05 13.79 -8.74
C GLU A 47 -7.87 12.95 -9.27
N ASN A 48 -6.71 13.07 -8.64
CA ASN A 48 -5.54 12.30 -9.01
C ASN A 48 -5.75 10.79 -8.82
N ALA A 49 -6.47 10.39 -7.77
CA ALA A 49 -6.84 8.99 -7.54
C ALA A 49 -7.66 8.43 -8.71
N LEU A 50 -8.70 9.16 -9.15
CA LEU A 50 -9.53 8.74 -10.27
C LEU A 50 -8.72 8.61 -11.56
N ASN A 51 -7.91 9.63 -11.86
CA ASN A 51 -7.08 9.66 -13.08
C ASN A 51 -6.06 8.51 -13.06
N TYR A 52 -5.39 8.29 -11.95
CA TYR A 52 -4.39 7.25 -11.80
C TYR A 52 -5.01 5.85 -11.89
N LEU A 53 -6.10 5.59 -11.15
CA LEU A 53 -6.83 4.32 -11.21
C LEU A 53 -7.31 4.01 -12.63
N ASN A 54 -7.86 5.00 -13.33
CA ASN A 54 -8.30 4.84 -14.71
C ASN A 54 -7.13 4.56 -15.66
N SER A 55 -5.95 5.17 -15.47
CA SER A 55 -4.77 4.86 -16.27
C SER A 55 -4.36 3.38 -16.13
N LEU A 56 -4.43 2.83 -14.91
CA LEU A 56 -4.11 1.42 -14.65
C LEU A 56 -5.15 0.48 -15.27
N ARG A 57 -6.43 0.81 -15.15
CA ARG A 57 -7.52 0.04 -15.75
C ARG A 57 -7.43 0.01 -17.28
N ILE A 58 -7.21 1.16 -17.90
CA ILE A 58 -7.05 1.28 -19.36
C ILE A 58 -5.84 0.48 -19.83
N GLY A 59 -4.69 0.61 -19.13
CA GLY A 59 -3.49 -0.18 -19.42
C GLY A 59 -3.73 -1.69 -19.38
N ALA A 60 -4.48 -2.16 -18.38
CA ALA A 60 -4.88 -3.57 -18.25
C ALA A 60 -5.89 -4.03 -19.33
N GLY A 61 -6.55 -3.11 -20.04
CA GLY A 61 -7.54 -3.42 -21.08
C GLY A 61 -9.00 -3.32 -20.62
N LEU A 62 -9.26 -2.55 -19.57
CA LEU A 62 -10.60 -2.25 -19.07
C LEU A 62 -11.03 -0.83 -19.45
N ILE A 63 -12.34 -0.62 -19.49
CA ILE A 63 -12.93 0.72 -19.56
C ILE A 63 -12.61 1.53 -18.28
N PRO A 64 -12.45 2.85 -18.39
CA PRO A 64 -12.29 3.70 -17.22
C PRO A 64 -13.59 3.72 -16.40
N PHE A 65 -13.45 3.97 -15.10
CA PHE A 65 -14.56 4.34 -14.24
C PHE A 65 -15.01 5.76 -14.50
N GLN A 66 -16.32 5.97 -14.35
CA GLN A 66 -16.96 7.27 -14.28
C GLN A 66 -17.28 7.62 -12.82
N SER A 67 -16.96 8.85 -12.41
CA SER A 67 -17.26 9.32 -11.06
C SER A 67 -18.77 9.44 -10.85
N GLN A 68 -19.30 8.88 -9.77
CA GLN A 68 -20.71 8.97 -9.38
C GLN A 68 -20.87 9.69 -8.05
N GLN A 69 -21.71 10.73 -8.01
CA GLN A 69 -21.84 11.62 -6.85
C GLN A 69 -22.31 10.88 -5.59
N GLN A 70 -23.30 10.00 -5.70
CA GLN A 70 -23.82 9.23 -4.57
C GLN A 70 -22.76 8.27 -4.01
N LEU A 71 -21.97 7.64 -4.89
CA LEU A 71 -20.85 6.80 -4.46
C LEU A 71 -19.75 7.64 -3.78
N ASN A 72 -19.44 8.85 -4.29
CA ASN A 72 -18.49 9.77 -3.66
C ASN A 72 -18.96 10.17 -2.25
N ASN A 73 -20.25 10.48 -2.10
CA ASN A 73 -20.82 10.83 -0.79
C ASN A 73 -20.69 9.67 0.21
N ALA A 74 -21.02 8.44 -0.21
CA ALA A 74 -20.87 7.25 0.62
C ALA A 74 -19.40 6.98 0.97
N ALA A 75 -18.49 7.08 0.00
CA ALA A 75 -17.07 6.86 0.18
C ALA A 75 -16.46 7.90 1.14
N ARG A 76 -16.81 9.18 0.97
CA ARG A 76 -16.34 10.26 1.85
C ARG A 76 -16.89 10.13 3.26
N SER A 77 -18.18 9.84 3.42
CA SER A 77 -18.77 9.55 4.73
C SER A 77 -18.06 8.39 5.43
N HIS A 78 -17.72 7.33 4.71
CA HIS A 78 -16.98 6.22 5.29
C HIS A 78 -15.53 6.60 5.62
N ALA A 79 -14.85 7.36 4.75
CA ALA A 79 -13.49 7.84 5.03
C ALA A 79 -13.44 8.71 6.29
N ASP A 80 -14.39 9.64 6.43
CA ASP A 80 -14.54 10.49 7.63
C ASP A 80 -14.84 9.67 8.87
N TYR A 81 -15.71 8.67 8.78
CA TYR A 81 -15.97 7.73 9.88
C TYR A 81 -14.67 7.03 10.34
N LEU A 82 -13.88 6.50 9.40
CA LEU A 82 -12.64 5.80 9.71
C LEU A 82 -11.62 6.73 10.39
N THR A 83 -11.50 7.98 9.93
CA THR A 83 -10.55 8.95 10.50
C THR A 83 -11.02 9.56 11.82
N ASN A 84 -12.33 9.78 12.00
CA ASN A 84 -12.89 10.35 13.23
C ASN A 84 -12.85 9.35 14.39
N HIS A 85 -13.06 8.05 14.12
CA HIS A 85 -13.06 7.00 15.15
C HIS A 85 -11.74 6.24 15.25
N LEU A 86 -10.70 6.71 14.55
CA LEU A 86 -9.36 6.10 14.55
C LEU A 86 -9.39 4.59 14.27
N THR A 87 -10.21 4.20 13.30
CA THR A 87 -10.49 2.80 12.97
C THR A 87 -10.12 2.50 11.50
N TYR A 88 -10.28 1.25 11.08
CA TYR A 88 -9.92 0.76 9.75
C TYR A 88 -10.88 -0.36 9.30
N GLY A 89 -10.82 -0.67 8.00
CA GLY A 89 -11.59 -1.77 7.40
C GLY A 89 -12.96 -1.32 6.87
N HIS A 90 -13.82 -2.30 6.56
CA HIS A 90 -15.03 -2.08 5.75
C HIS A 90 -16.31 -1.80 6.54
N ARG A 91 -16.25 -1.85 7.88
CA ARG A 91 -17.44 -1.84 8.75
C ARG A 91 -17.57 -0.53 9.53
N GLN A 92 -18.82 -0.13 9.76
CA GLN A 92 -19.18 0.90 10.74
C GLN A 92 -19.95 0.27 11.90
N ASP A 93 -19.72 0.75 13.11
CA ASP A 93 -20.51 0.43 14.29
C ASP A 93 -21.68 1.41 14.43
N LYS A 94 -22.89 0.84 14.58
CA LYS A 94 -24.17 1.54 14.72
C LYS A 94 -24.27 2.42 15.96
N SER A 95 -23.37 2.29 16.93
CA SER A 95 -23.39 3.14 18.13
C SER A 95 -22.84 4.55 17.90
N HIS A 96 -22.16 4.81 16.78
CA HIS A 96 -21.60 6.11 16.47
C HIS A 96 -22.61 7.03 15.78
N GLN A 97 -22.53 8.34 16.06
CA GLN A 97 -23.52 9.32 15.59
C GLN A 97 -23.46 9.58 14.08
N ASP A 98 -22.30 9.37 13.44
CA ASP A 98 -22.05 9.52 12.00
C ASP A 98 -22.18 8.18 11.24
N PHE A 99 -22.83 7.18 11.84
CA PHE A 99 -23.16 5.92 11.19
C PHE A 99 -24.13 6.13 10.02
N THR A 100 -23.73 5.64 8.84
CA THR A 100 -24.57 5.63 7.62
C THR A 100 -24.91 4.23 7.13
N GLY A 101 -24.17 3.22 7.59
CA GLY A 101 -24.44 1.82 7.29
C GLY A 101 -23.28 0.89 7.66
N GLU A 102 -23.61 -0.29 8.18
CA GLU A 102 -22.59 -1.24 8.64
C GLU A 102 -21.69 -1.71 7.50
N PHE A 103 -22.26 -1.96 6.31
CA PHE A 103 -21.52 -2.41 5.13
C PHE A 103 -21.64 -1.40 3.99
N ALA A 104 -20.71 -1.46 3.03
CA ALA A 104 -20.68 -0.57 1.86
C ALA A 104 -22.04 -0.50 1.14
N SER A 105 -22.73 -1.64 0.99
CA SER A 105 -24.07 -1.73 0.40
C SER A 105 -25.10 -0.84 1.11
N ALA A 106 -25.13 -0.85 2.45
CA ALA A 106 -26.02 0.01 3.22
C ALA A 106 -25.62 1.48 3.11
N ARG A 107 -24.32 1.78 3.11
CA ARG A 107 -23.80 3.16 2.99
C ARG A 107 -24.11 3.79 1.64
N VAL A 108 -23.95 3.06 0.54
CA VAL A 108 -24.28 3.60 -0.80
C VAL A 108 -25.77 3.82 -0.97
N THR A 109 -26.62 2.93 -0.44
CA THR A 109 -28.07 3.13 -0.43
C THR A 109 -28.48 4.31 0.46
N HIS A 110 -27.86 4.49 1.63
CA HIS A 110 -28.07 5.67 2.48
C HIS A 110 -27.70 6.97 1.76
N ALA A 111 -26.65 6.96 0.93
CA ALA A 111 -26.24 8.09 0.10
C ALA A 111 -27.11 8.28 -1.17
N GLY A 112 -28.16 7.48 -1.36
CA GLY A 112 -29.12 7.59 -2.45
C GLY A 112 -28.71 6.90 -3.75
N TYR A 113 -27.72 6.01 -3.74
CA TYR A 113 -27.43 5.13 -4.87
C TYR A 113 -28.51 4.05 -4.95
N ALA A 114 -29.09 3.83 -6.13
CA ALA A 114 -30.28 3.02 -6.32
C ALA A 114 -30.04 1.52 -6.10
N THR A 115 -28.83 1.03 -6.35
CA THR A 115 -28.48 -0.38 -6.13
C THR A 115 -27.57 -0.57 -4.90
N PRO A 116 -27.81 -1.60 -4.07
CA PRO A 116 -26.88 -1.97 -3.00
C PRO A 116 -25.66 -2.76 -3.52
N GLN A 117 -25.60 -3.06 -4.82
CA GLN A 117 -24.51 -3.84 -5.42
C GLN A 117 -23.28 -2.94 -5.62
N VAL A 118 -22.32 -3.08 -4.72
CA VAL A 118 -21.07 -2.30 -4.71
C VAL A 118 -19.91 -3.20 -4.31
N ILE A 119 -18.74 -2.96 -4.90
CA ILE A 119 -17.45 -3.50 -4.48
C ILE A 119 -16.69 -2.36 -3.82
N GLU A 120 -16.14 -2.59 -2.62
CA GLU A 120 -15.41 -1.56 -1.89
C GLU A 120 -13.94 -1.95 -1.73
N ASN A 121 -13.04 -1.03 -2.06
CA ASN A 121 -11.66 -1.05 -1.60
C ASN A 121 -11.46 0.04 -0.53
N VAL A 122 -10.73 -0.30 0.53
CA VAL A 122 -10.39 0.60 1.63
C VAL A 122 -8.92 0.47 1.97
N SER A 123 -8.26 1.60 2.20
CA SER A 123 -6.92 1.66 2.79
C SER A 123 -6.85 2.79 3.82
N THR A 124 -5.93 2.66 4.78
CA THR A 124 -5.70 3.66 5.82
C THR A 124 -4.21 3.88 6.04
N HIS A 125 -3.85 5.04 6.61
CA HIS A 125 -2.46 5.43 6.89
C HIS A 125 -1.56 5.56 5.65
N ASN A 126 -2.17 5.70 4.47
CA ASN A 126 -1.46 6.02 3.24
C ASN A 126 -1.19 7.53 3.16
N GLN A 127 -0.05 7.90 2.57
CA GLN A 127 0.38 9.30 2.51
C GLN A 127 -0.35 10.09 1.41
N ASN A 128 -0.74 9.40 0.33
CA ASN A 128 -1.36 9.98 -0.86
C ASN A 128 -2.09 8.91 -1.68
N TYR A 129 -2.85 9.36 -2.68
CA TYR A 129 -3.63 8.53 -3.59
C TYR A 129 -2.79 7.42 -4.24
N LYS A 130 -1.54 7.73 -4.64
CA LYS A 130 -0.70 6.79 -5.37
C LYS A 130 -0.29 5.64 -4.45
N SER A 131 0.17 5.95 -3.24
CA SER A 131 0.53 4.93 -2.25
C SER A 131 -0.65 4.04 -1.85
N SER A 132 -1.87 4.61 -1.78
CA SER A 132 -3.10 3.86 -1.55
C SER A 132 -3.38 2.88 -2.70
N ILE A 133 -3.45 3.40 -3.93
CA ILE A 133 -3.77 2.60 -5.12
C ILE A 133 -2.69 1.54 -5.37
N ASP A 134 -1.41 1.90 -5.31
CA ASP A 134 -0.28 0.97 -5.50
C ASP A 134 -0.33 -0.19 -4.50
N GLY A 135 -0.59 0.11 -3.22
CA GLY A 135 -0.70 -0.90 -2.17
C GLY A 135 -1.89 -1.83 -2.40
N LEU A 136 -3.04 -1.28 -2.77
CA LEU A 136 -4.24 -2.04 -3.11
C LEU A 136 -4.09 -2.83 -4.43
N PHE A 137 -3.26 -2.37 -5.37
CA PHE A 137 -2.89 -3.16 -6.54
C PHE A 137 -1.86 -4.24 -6.21
N ALA A 138 -1.02 -4.09 -5.18
CA ALA A 138 -0.18 -5.18 -4.70
C ALA A 138 -1.00 -6.28 -4.00
N ALA A 139 -2.06 -5.89 -3.29
CA ALA A 139 -3.01 -6.76 -2.61
C ALA A 139 -3.99 -7.40 -3.60
N ILE A 140 -3.96 -8.73 -3.78
CA ILE A 140 -4.59 -9.36 -4.96
C ILE A 140 -6.11 -9.30 -4.95
N TYR A 141 -6.77 -9.39 -3.80
CA TYR A 141 -8.23 -9.33 -3.74
C TYR A 141 -8.70 -7.91 -4.02
N HIS A 142 -8.01 -6.90 -3.50
CA HIS A 142 -8.28 -5.50 -3.80
C HIS A 142 -7.95 -5.14 -5.26
N ARG A 143 -6.89 -5.72 -5.83
CA ARG A 143 -6.57 -5.61 -7.26
C ARG A 143 -7.73 -6.10 -8.12
N PHE A 144 -8.24 -7.31 -7.86
CA PHE A 144 -9.34 -7.86 -8.66
C PHE A 144 -10.64 -7.06 -8.48
N ALA A 145 -10.86 -6.43 -7.33
CA ALA A 145 -11.93 -5.44 -7.17
C ALA A 145 -11.73 -4.22 -8.10
N PHE A 146 -10.52 -3.65 -8.17
CA PHE A 146 -10.23 -2.55 -9.10
C PHE A 146 -10.25 -2.96 -10.58
N LEU A 147 -10.00 -4.23 -10.87
CA LEU A 147 -9.95 -4.79 -12.22
C LEU A 147 -11.23 -5.56 -12.60
N ASP A 148 -12.31 -5.37 -11.85
CA ASP A 148 -13.59 -6.03 -12.11
C ASP A 148 -14.15 -5.65 -13.49
N PHE A 149 -14.55 -6.66 -14.27
CA PHE A 149 -15.08 -6.51 -15.63
C PHE A 149 -16.50 -5.94 -15.68
N ARG A 150 -17.21 -5.92 -14.55
CA ARG A 150 -18.62 -5.51 -14.49
C ARG A 150 -18.77 -4.03 -14.13
N SER A 151 -17.79 -3.48 -13.41
CA SER A 151 -17.86 -2.13 -12.87
C SER A 151 -17.35 -1.08 -13.88
N ASP A 152 -18.10 0.03 -14.00
CA ASP A 152 -17.74 1.22 -14.79
C ASP A 152 -18.08 2.55 -14.07
N ALA A 153 -18.52 2.47 -12.82
CA ALA A 153 -18.76 3.60 -11.94
C ALA A 153 -17.87 3.51 -10.69
N VAL A 154 -17.41 4.65 -10.18
CA VAL A 154 -16.67 4.73 -8.92
C VAL A 154 -17.07 5.96 -8.11
N GLY A 155 -17.06 5.82 -6.79
CA GLY A 155 -16.98 6.92 -5.85
C GLY A 155 -15.68 6.86 -5.07
N ILE A 156 -14.99 7.99 -4.95
CA ILE A 156 -13.73 8.10 -4.21
C ILE A 156 -13.94 9.08 -3.06
N GLY A 157 -13.58 8.65 -1.86
CA GLY A 157 -13.60 9.47 -0.66
C GLY A 157 -12.28 9.38 0.06
N ILE A 158 -11.69 10.53 0.37
CA ILE A 158 -10.41 10.62 1.08
C ILE A 158 -10.60 11.52 2.30
N SER A 159 -10.06 11.09 3.45
CA SER A 159 -10.11 11.86 4.68
C SER A 159 -8.76 11.82 5.40
N GLN A 160 -8.43 12.92 6.08
CA GLN A 160 -7.26 13.04 6.96
C GLN A 160 -7.70 13.66 8.29
N ASN A 161 -7.38 12.99 9.40
CA ASN A 161 -7.72 13.51 10.72
C ASN A 161 -6.92 14.80 11.01
N LYS A 162 -7.59 15.85 11.49
CA LYS A 162 -6.98 17.17 11.74
C LYS A 162 -5.96 17.16 12.89
N ASN A 163 -6.17 16.30 13.89
CA ASN A 163 -5.33 16.22 15.08
C ASN A 163 -4.22 15.17 14.91
N THR A 164 -4.57 14.01 14.35
CA THR A 164 -3.65 12.90 14.09
C THR A 164 -3.44 12.80 12.58
N LYS A 165 -2.67 13.71 12.00
CA LYS A 165 -2.53 13.83 10.53
C LYS A 165 -1.98 12.60 9.81
N THR A 166 -1.39 11.64 10.52
CA THR A 166 -1.01 10.30 10.02
C THR A 166 -2.20 9.37 9.82
N GLN A 167 -3.33 9.63 10.48
CA GLN A 167 -4.59 8.92 10.28
C GLN A 167 -5.27 9.45 9.02
N THR A 168 -5.12 8.69 7.95
CA THR A 168 -5.80 8.92 6.67
C THR A 168 -6.65 7.71 6.30
N ALA A 169 -7.68 7.93 5.50
CA ALA A 169 -8.49 6.86 4.91
C ALA A 169 -8.79 7.17 3.45
N PHE A 170 -8.72 6.14 2.61
CA PHE A 170 -9.06 6.19 1.19
C PHE A 170 -10.08 5.09 0.91
N VAL A 171 -11.25 5.48 0.38
CA VAL A 171 -12.37 4.59 0.11
C VAL A 171 -12.73 4.67 -1.35
N TYR A 172 -12.88 3.51 -2.00
CA TYR A 172 -13.26 3.38 -3.41
C TYR A 172 -14.48 2.47 -3.52
N ASN A 173 -15.64 3.07 -3.74
CA ASN A 173 -16.90 2.36 -3.96
C ASN A 173 -17.14 2.18 -5.46
N MET A 174 -17.08 0.95 -5.96
CA MET A 174 -17.20 0.64 -7.38
C MET A 174 -18.50 -0.07 -7.69
N SER A 175 -19.16 0.32 -8.77
CA SER A 175 -20.40 -0.29 -9.23
C SER A 175 -20.56 -0.13 -10.75
N SER A 176 -21.77 -0.34 -11.26
CA SER A 176 -22.11 -0.25 -12.68
C SER A 176 -23.19 0.81 -12.91
N ASN A 177 -22.95 1.71 -13.86
CA ASN A 177 -23.95 2.68 -14.30
C ASN A 177 -25.21 1.99 -14.83
N ALA A 178 -25.05 0.86 -15.52
CA ALA A 178 -26.18 0.09 -16.03
C ALA A 178 -27.03 -0.50 -14.89
N LEU A 179 -26.40 -0.92 -13.78
CA LEU A 179 -27.14 -1.34 -12.59
C LEU A 179 -27.87 -0.18 -11.95
N GLU A 180 -27.22 0.96 -11.81
CA GLU A 180 -27.84 2.14 -11.21
C GLU A 180 -29.10 2.58 -11.98
N THR A 181 -29.03 2.62 -13.32
CA THR A 181 -30.19 2.89 -14.17
C THR A 181 -31.27 1.82 -14.01
N LEU A 182 -30.90 0.54 -14.06
CA LEU A 182 -31.83 -0.57 -13.95
C LEU A 182 -32.66 -0.50 -12.65
N TYR A 183 -32.01 -0.22 -11.52
CA TYR A 183 -32.67 -0.12 -10.21
C TYR A 183 -33.47 1.18 -10.03
N LYS A 184 -33.15 2.26 -10.75
CA LYS A 184 -33.98 3.48 -10.79
C LYS A 184 -35.28 3.27 -11.55
N GLU A 185 -35.23 2.49 -12.63
CA GLU A 185 -36.35 2.31 -13.55
C GLU A 185 -37.29 1.17 -13.13
N ASN A 186 -36.87 0.29 -12.21
CA ASN A 186 -37.61 -0.92 -11.86
C ASN A 186 -37.69 -1.12 -10.35
N GLU A 187 -38.90 -1.21 -9.80
CA GLU A 187 -39.11 -1.56 -8.38
C GLU A 187 -38.64 -2.99 -8.04
N LYS A 188 -38.67 -3.90 -9.03
CA LYS A 188 -38.23 -5.29 -8.88
C LYS A 188 -37.34 -5.66 -10.06
N VAL A 189 -36.09 -6.00 -9.76
CA VAL A 189 -35.09 -6.45 -10.74
C VAL A 189 -35.00 -7.96 -10.71
N ASN A 190 -35.19 -8.61 -11.86
CA ASN A 190 -35.00 -10.07 -11.99
C ASN A 190 -33.57 -10.43 -12.42
N SER A 191 -33.21 -11.71 -12.28
CA SER A 191 -31.86 -12.20 -12.58
C SER A 191 -31.41 -12.00 -14.03
N SER A 192 -32.33 -12.06 -14.99
CA SER A 192 -32.01 -11.87 -16.42
C SER A 192 -31.66 -10.41 -16.72
N GLN A 193 -32.43 -9.46 -16.18
CA GLN A 193 -32.14 -8.04 -16.29
C GLN A 193 -30.80 -7.68 -15.63
N LEU A 194 -30.54 -8.25 -14.44
CA LEU A 194 -29.28 -8.07 -13.73
C LEU A 194 -28.10 -8.56 -14.56
N GLU A 195 -28.18 -9.79 -15.09
CA GLU A 195 -27.15 -10.37 -15.93
C GLU A 195 -26.91 -9.54 -17.20
N GLN A 196 -27.98 -9.07 -17.85
CA GLN A 196 -27.88 -8.22 -19.03
C GLN A 196 -27.13 -6.92 -18.74
N ALA A 197 -27.43 -6.23 -17.62
CA ALA A 197 -26.77 -5.00 -17.22
C ALA A 197 -25.28 -5.21 -16.94
N LEU A 198 -24.92 -6.27 -16.18
CA LEU A 198 -23.53 -6.59 -15.87
C LEU A 198 -22.75 -7.00 -17.13
N ASN A 199 -23.36 -7.80 -18.02
CA ASN A 199 -22.73 -8.27 -19.25
C ASN A 199 -22.48 -7.13 -20.26
N ALA A 200 -23.27 -6.04 -20.23
CA ALA A 200 -23.03 -4.88 -21.07
C ALA A 200 -21.63 -4.27 -20.83
N ASN A 201 -21.21 -4.18 -19.56
CA ASN A 201 -19.87 -3.70 -19.21
C ASN A 201 -18.79 -4.73 -19.56
N LYS A 202 -19.03 -6.02 -19.29
CA LYS A 202 -18.07 -7.07 -19.66
C LYS A 202 -17.75 -7.07 -21.16
N LYS A 203 -18.74 -6.81 -22.03
CA LYS A 203 -18.57 -6.75 -23.49
C LYS A 203 -17.69 -5.58 -23.97
N ARG A 204 -17.56 -4.52 -23.18
CA ARG A 204 -16.75 -3.33 -23.51
C ARG A 204 -15.28 -3.52 -23.14
N ASN A 205 -14.97 -4.53 -22.35
CA ASN A 205 -13.63 -4.85 -21.86
C ASN A 205 -12.95 -5.89 -22.75
N LYS A 206 -11.61 -5.98 -22.68
CA LYS A 206 -10.87 -7.05 -23.36
C LYS A 206 -11.31 -8.43 -22.88
N ASN A 207 -11.09 -9.44 -23.72
CA ASN A 207 -11.36 -10.84 -23.37
C ASN A 207 -10.38 -11.41 -22.33
N VAL A 208 -9.22 -10.79 -22.17
CA VAL A 208 -8.22 -11.11 -21.16
C VAL A 208 -7.55 -9.84 -20.68
N ILE A 209 -7.29 -9.75 -19.38
CA ILE A 209 -6.52 -8.68 -18.75
C ILE A 209 -5.32 -9.28 -18.03
N ILE A 210 -4.20 -8.55 -18.04
CA ILE A 210 -2.96 -8.91 -17.35
C ILE A 210 -2.55 -7.75 -16.46
N TYR A 211 -1.98 -8.06 -15.29
CA TYR A 211 -1.45 -7.07 -14.37
C TYR A 211 -0.19 -7.57 -13.65
N PRO A 212 0.92 -6.81 -13.60
CA PRO A 212 1.17 -5.57 -14.34
C PRO A 212 0.92 -5.73 -15.84
N PHE A 213 0.38 -4.70 -16.49
CA PHE A 213 0.07 -4.78 -17.91
C PHE A 213 1.34 -4.68 -18.76
N ASP A 214 1.25 -5.09 -20.03
CA ASP A 214 2.43 -5.14 -20.89
C ASP A 214 3.08 -3.75 -21.04
N THR A 215 4.40 -3.72 -20.86
CA THR A 215 5.26 -2.52 -20.83
C THR A 215 4.94 -1.53 -19.70
N GLN A 216 4.18 -1.92 -18.68
CA GLN A 216 3.90 -1.08 -17.52
C GLN A 216 5.20 -0.67 -16.83
N LYS A 217 5.33 0.61 -16.51
CA LYS A 217 6.42 1.18 -15.72
C LYS A 217 5.92 1.56 -14.33
N GLU A 218 6.86 1.90 -13.45
CA GLU A 218 6.55 2.37 -12.10
C GLU A 218 5.75 1.35 -11.26
N VAL A 219 5.98 0.05 -11.51
CA VAL A 219 5.37 -1.03 -10.73
C VAL A 219 6.06 -1.10 -9.35
N PRO A 220 5.31 -1.10 -8.24
CA PRO A 220 5.91 -1.35 -6.92
C PRO A 220 6.61 -2.71 -6.90
N PRO A 221 7.73 -2.87 -6.18
CA PRO A 221 8.51 -4.11 -6.22
C PRO A 221 7.98 -5.20 -5.27
N ALA A 222 7.04 -4.87 -4.38
CA ALA A 222 6.70 -5.70 -3.23
C ALA A 222 5.21 -5.78 -2.94
N PHE A 223 4.83 -6.90 -2.34
CA PHE A 223 3.59 -7.09 -1.58
C PHE A 223 3.93 -7.17 -0.09
N PHE A 224 3.05 -6.65 0.77
CA PHE A 224 3.24 -6.65 2.22
C PHE A 224 2.19 -7.47 2.95
N ASP A 225 1.05 -6.85 3.28
CA ASP A 225 -0.03 -7.48 4.02
C ASP A 225 -1.37 -7.14 3.34
N GLU A 226 -2.34 -8.04 3.42
CA GLU A 226 -3.73 -7.87 2.94
C GLU A 226 -4.69 -8.55 3.94
N LEU A 227 -5.96 -8.15 3.98
CA LEU A 227 -6.98 -8.81 4.78
C LEU A 227 -8.18 -9.22 3.91
N PRO A 228 -8.50 -10.52 3.79
CA PRO A 228 -7.75 -11.67 4.30
C PRO A 228 -6.39 -11.83 3.60
N ASP A 229 -5.40 -12.41 4.28
CA ASP A 229 -4.03 -12.47 3.75
C ASP A 229 -3.84 -13.69 2.82
N PRO A 230 -3.48 -13.50 1.52
CA PRO A 230 -3.16 -14.60 0.61
C PRO A 230 -1.83 -15.31 0.94
N LEU A 231 -0.93 -14.66 1.69
CA LEU A 231 0.39 -15.17 2.05
C LEU A 231 0.67 -14.95 3.55
N PRO A 232 -0.08 -15.58 4.47
CA PRO A 232 -0.03 -15.29 5.91
C PRO A 232 1.34 -15.55 6.58
N GLU A 233 2.21 -16.33 5.94
CA GLU A 233 3.58 -16.56 6.42
C GLU A 233 4.60 -15.49 5.98
N HIS A 234 4.22 -14.58 5.07
CA HIS A 234 5.10 -13.59 4.46
C HIS A 234 4.53 -12.20 4.67
N ARG A 235 5.20 -11.38 5.48
CA ARG A 235 4.86 -9.96 5.65
C ARG A 235 5.50 -9.06 4.59
N VAL A 236 6.42 -9.63 3.81
CA VAL A 236 7.00 -9.03 2.61
C VAL A 236 7.31 -10.12 1.59
N SER A 237 6.88 -9.90 0.36
CA SER A 237 7.19 -10.72 -0.81
C SER A 237 7.28 -9.84 -2.06
N GLY A 238 7.45 -10.43 -3.24
CA GLY A 238 7.47 -9.71 -4.51
C GLY A 238 6.07 -9.30 -4.96
N PHE A 239 6.03 -8.28 -5.81
CA PHE A 239 4.78 -7.81 -6.39
C PHE A 239 4.10 -8.94 -7.18
N PRO A 240 2.82 -9.27 -6.90
CA PRO A 240 2.16 -10.38 -7.56
C PRO A 240 1.85 -10.03 -9.01
N ILE A 241 1.89 -11.04 -9.87
CA ILE A 241 1.52 -10.97 -11.27
C ILE A 241 0.22 -11.75 -11.45
N SER A 242 -0.71 -11.21 -12.22
CA SER A 242 -2.03 -11.80 -12.40
C SER A 242 -2.49 -11.73 -13.85
N ILE A 243 -3.35 -12.67 -14.21
CA ILE A 243 -4.09 -12.70 -15.47
C ILE A 243 -5.51 -13.16 -15.17
N SER A 244 -6.49 -12.52 -15.83
CA SER A 244 -7.90 -12.86 -15.70
C SER A 244 -8.57 -12.92 -17.05
N PHE A 245 -9.32 -13.98 -17.30
CA PHE A 245 -10.12 -14.13 -18.52
C PHE A 245 -11.53 -13.63 -18.28
N ASN A 246 -11.98 -12.76 -19.16
CA ASN A 246 -13.30 -12.15 -19.08
C ASN A 246 -14.38 -13.23 -19.29
N SER A 247 -15.20 -13.43 -18.26
CA SER A 247 -16.24 -14.46 -18.24
C SER A 247 -17.34 -14.26 -19.29
N MET A 248 -17.38 -13.10 -19.97
CA MET A 248 -18.26 -12.86 -21.11
C MET A 248 -17.88 -13.72 -22.33
N TYR A 249 -16.59 -14.02 -22.49
CA TYR A 249 -16.04 -14.71 -23.64
C TYR A 249 -15.53 -16.11 -23.30
N HIS A 250 -15.18 -16.34 -22.04
CA HIS A 250 -14.56 -17.56 -21.57
C HIS A 250 -15.34 -18.21 -20.44
N LYS A 251 -15.37 -19.55 -20.40
CA LYS A 251 -16.10 -20.31 -19.37
C LYS A 251 -15.18 -21.10 -18.48
N GLU A 252 -14.09 -21.61 -19.04
CA GLU A 252 -13.16 -22.47 -18.32
C GLU A 252 -11.72 -22.14 -18.69
N ALA A 253 -10.85 -22.16 -17.68
CA ALA A 253 -9.42 -22.06 -17.86
C ALA A 253 -8.69 -23.03 -16.91
N LYS A 254 -7.61 -23.63 -17.38
CA LYS A 254 -6.72 -24.49 -16.61
C LYS A 254 -5.28 -24.04 -16.80
N LEU A 255 -4.63 -23.63 -15.72
CA LEU A 255 -3.23 -23.25 -15.73
C LEU A 255 -2.34 -24.44 -16.13
N LEU A 256 -1.43 -24.22 -17.08
CA LEU A 256 -0.34 -25.14 -17.40
C LEU A 256 0.99 -24.62 -16.87
N ASN A 257 1.27 -23.34 -17.11
CA ASN A 257 2.49 -22.71 -16.67
C ASN A 257 2.31 -21.21 -16.41
N PHE A 258 3.09 -20.70 -15.46
CA PHE A 258 3.17 -19.27 -15.12
C PHE A 258 4.58 -19.04 -14.58
N GLN A 259 5.38 -18.24 -15.27
CA GLN A 259 6.78 -18.03 -14.96
C GLN A 259 7.12 -16.55 -15.01
N LEU A 260 8.09 -16.17 -14.19
CA LEU A 260 8.63 -14.83 -14.10
C LEU A 260 10.15 -14.92 -14.32
N PHE A 261 10.69 -14.04 -15.14
CA PHE A 261 12.11 -13.94 -15.45
C PHE A 261 12.61 -12.52 -15.16
N ASP A 262 13.84 -12.41 -14.71
CA ASP A 262 14.50 -11.11 -14.53
C ASP A 262 15.02 -10.53 -15.86
N SER A 263 15.74 -9.41 -15.78
CA SER A 263 16.33 -8.73 -16.95
C SER A 263 17.48 -9.52 -17.61
N ASN A 264 18.06 -10.49 -16.91
CA ASN A 264 19.08 -11.40 -17.44
C ASN A 264 18.46 -12.67 -18.02
N ASN A 265 17.12 -12.74 -18.14
CA ASN A 265 16.35 -13.92 -18.53
C ASN A 265 16.53 -15.13 -17.58
N VAL A 266 16.89 -14.88 -16.32
CA VAL A 266 16.95 -15.92 -15.28
C VAL A 266 15.56 -16.09 -14.67
N GLU A 267 15.07 -17.32 -14.62
CA GLU A 267 13.77 -17.63 -14.02
C GLU A 267 13.79 -17.42 -12.50
N ILE A 268 12.80 -16.69 -12.00
CA ILE A 268 12.49 -16.58 -10.57
C ILE A 268 11.66 -17.81 -10.19
N THR A 269 12.34 -18.84 -9.71
CA THR A 269 11.71 -20.14 -9.39
C THR A 269 11.03 -20.15 -8.02
N ASN A 270 11.46 -19.31 -7.08
CA ASN A 270 10.89 -19.22 -5.73
C ASN A 270 9.56 -18.46 -5.74
N THR A 271 8.52 -19.11 -6.24
CA THR A 271 7.18 -18.52 -6.48
C THR A 271 6.06 -19.44 -5.98
N LEU A 272 4.90 -18.85 -5.68
CA LEU A 272 3.64 -19.57 -5.51
C LEU A 272 2.66 -19.18 -6.62
N LYS A 273 1.78 -20.10 -6.99
CA LYS A 273 0.77 -19.89 -8.03
C LYS A 273 -0.60 -20.19 -7.46
N PHE A 274 -1.53 -19.26 -7.63
CA PHE A 274 -2.90 -19.39 -7.17
C PHE A 274 -3.89 -19.38 -8.34
N ASP A 275 -4.92 -20.20 -8.20
CA ASP A 275 -6.17 -20.16 -8.94
C ASP A 275 -7.35 -20.24 -7.94
N HIS A 276 -8.59 -20.23 -8.41
CA HIS A 276 -9.77 -20.35 -7.53
C HIS A 276 -9.77 -21.58 -6.59
N LYS A 277 -9.02 -22.65 -6.92
CA LYS A 277 -8.94 -23.86 -6.10
C LYS A 277 -7.81 -23.78 -5.10
N THR A 278 -6.65 -23.23 -5.46
CA THR A 278 -5.47 -23.17 -4.61
C THR A 278 -5.35 -21.91 -3.77
N ASP A 279 -6.14 -20.87 -4.08
CA ASP A 279 -6.29 -19.68 -3.25
C ASP A 279 -6.68 -20.08 -1.80
N PRO A 280 -5.89 -19.68 -0.78
CA PRO A 280 -6.18 -20.01 0.62
C PRO A 280 -7.49 -19.39 1.13
N ASN A 281 -7.91 -18.24 0.61
CA ASN A 281 -9.09 -17.50 1.08
C ASN A 281 -10.31 -17.65 0.17
N LYS A 282 -10.20 -18.39 -0.95
CA LYS A 282 -11.30 -18.68 -1.89
C LYS A 282 -12.01 -17.43 -2.42
N ARG A 283 -11.23 -16.39 -2.72
CA ARG A 283 -11.67 -15.11 -3.28
C ARG A 283 -11.42 -14.98 -4.77
N LEU A 284 -10.47 -15.73 -5.34
CA LEU A 284 -10.22 -15.74 -6.78
C LEU A 284 -11.38 -16.37 -7.56
N GLU A 285 -11.79 -15.74 -8.68
CA GLU A 285 -12.79 -16.31 -9.58
C GLU A 285 -12.18 -17.44 -10.43
N LYS A 286 -13.03 -18.26 -11.06
CA LYS A 286 -12.62 -19.47 -11.82
C LYS A 286 -11.59 -19.18 -12.91
N LEU A 287 -11.57 -17.96 -13.43
CA LEU A 287 -10.78 -17.51 -14.56
C LEU A 287 -9.59 -16.62 -14.17
N ASP A 288 -9.33 -16.50 -12.86
CA ASP A 288 -8.22 -15.72 -12.31
C ASP A 288 -7.03 -16.63 -11.99
N PHE A 289 -5.84 -16.16 -12.35
CA PHE A 289 -4.57 -16.79 -12.01
C PHE A 289 -3.59 -15.76 -11.49
N VAL A 290 -2.85 -16.13 -10.44
CA VAL A 290 -1.86 -15.26 -9.79
C VAL A 290 -0.55 -16.01 -9.62
N LEU A 291 0.57 -15.31 -9.82
CA LEU A 291 1.91 -15.73 -9.46
C LEU A 291 2.48 -14.76 -8.42
N PHE A 292 2.87 -15.28 -7.27
CA PHE A 292 3.55 -14.56 -6.21
C PHE A 292 5.04 -14.92 -6.19
N PRO A 293 5.94 -13.96 -6.45
CA PRO A 293 7.35 -14.12 -6.13
C PRO A 293 7.52 -14.09 -4.60
N LEU A 294 8.13 -15.10 -4.00
CA LEU A 294 8.31 -15.16 -2.54
C LEU A 294 9.46 -14.29 -2.03
N LYS A 295 10.19 -13.64 -2.94
CA LYS A 295 11.16 -12.60 -2.64
C LYS A 295 10.73 -11.32 -3.31
N ARG A 296 10.95 -10.21 -2.62
CA ARG A 296 10.79 -8.87 -3.15
C ARG A 296 11.54 -8.71 -4.48
N LEU A 297 10.92 -8.01 -5.44
CA LEU A 297 11.55 -7.69 -6.71
C LEU A 297 12.57 -6.55 -6.53
N GLU A 298 13.56 -6.49 -7.41
CA GLU A 298 14.56 -5.43 -7.42
C GLU A 298 13.96 -4.13 -7.97
N TRP A 299 14.44 -2.99 -7.47
CA TRP A 299 14.07 -1.67 -8.00
C TRP A 299 14.64 -1.45 -9.41
N ASN A 300 13.96 -0.62 -10.21
CA ASN A 300 14.38 -0.25 -11.57
C ASN A 300 14.83 -1.44 -12.44
N ASN A 301 14.19 -2.60 -12.27
CA ASN A 301 14.48 -3.80 -13.02
C ASN A 301 13.33 -4.14 -13.98
N GLN A 302 13.66 -4.70 -15.14
CA GLN A 302 12.70 -5.21 -16.11
C GLN A 302 12.45 -6.69 -15.85
N TYR A 303 11.19 -7.08 -15.87
CA TYR A 303 10.74 -8.46 -15.68
C TYR A 303 9.95 -8.94 -16.89
N HIS A 304 10.12 -10.21 -17.23
CA HIS A 304 9.40 -10.87 -18.30
C HIS A 304 8.55 -11.99 -17.75
N VAL A 305 7.33 -12.10 -18.26
CA VAL A 305 6.34 -13.07 -17.78
C VAL A 305 5.99 -14.00 -18.92
N LYS A 306 5.90 -15.29 -18.63
CA LYS A 306 5.38 -16.29 -19.56
C LYS A 306 4.22 -17.04 -18.92
N PHE A 307 3.11 -17.11 -19.62
CA PHE A 307 1.89 -17.75 -19.17
C PHE A 307 1.38 -18.72 -20.23
N LEU A 308 0.96 -19.90 -19.78
CA LEU A 308 0.39 -20.94 -20.62
C LEU A 308 -0.81 -21.57 -19.91
N ALA A 309 -1.95 -21.64 -20.58
CA ALA A 309 -3.15 -22.28 -20.06
C ALA A 309 -3.96 -22.96 -21.17
N ILE A 310 -4.87 -23.85 -20.78
CA ILE A 310 -5.95 -24.32 -21.64
C ILE A 310 -7.18 -23.47 -21.32
N VAL A 311 -7.69 -22.71 -22.28
CA VAL A 311 -8.88 -21.86 -22.16
C VAL A 311 -9.90 -22.34 -23.18
N ASP A 312 -11.09 -22.73 -22.73
CA ASP A 312 -12.16 -23.27 -23.58
C ASP A 312 -11.69 -24.35 -24.59
N LYS A 313 -10.80 -25.25 -24.13
CA LYS A 313 -10.16 -26.35 -24.89
C LYS A 313 -9.04 -25.95 -25.84
N GLU A 314 -8.69 -24.67 -25.94
CA GLU A 314 -7.57 -24.18 -26.74
C GLU A 314 -6.36 -23.85 -25.86
N VAL A 315 -5.15 -24.06 -26.39
CA VAL A 315 -3.92 -23.67 -25.70
C VAL A 315 -3.67 -22.18 -25.94
N VAL A 316 -3.67 -21.39 -24.87
CA VAL A 316 -3.40 -19.95 -24.89
C VAL A 316 -2.04 -19.68 -24.27
N SER A 317 -1.16 -19.01 -25.02
CA SER A 317 0.13 -18.51 -24.55
C SER A 317 0.11 -16.98 -24.48
N LYS A 318 0.68 -16.41 -23.42
CA LYS A 318 0.89 -14.97 -23.25
C LYS A 318 2.31 -14.72 -22.75
N GLU A 319 2.98 -13.76 -23.36
CA GLU A 319 4.26 -13.24 -22.90
C GLU A 319 4.16 -11.72 -22.83
N TRP A 320 4.65 -11.12 -21.75
CA TRP A 320 4.66 -9.67 -21.58
C TRP A 320 5.78 -9.25 -20.63
N SER A 321 6.01 -7.94 -20.53
CA SER A 321 7.02 -7.40 -19.62
C SER A 321 6.51 -6.23 -18.80
N PHE A 322 7.17 -5.95 -17.69
CA PHE A 322 6.95 -4.74 -16.90
C PHE A 322 8.24 -4.29 -16.22
N GLN A 323 8.27 -3.04 -15.77
CA GLN A 323 9.42 -2.44 -15.10
C GLN A 323 9.01 -1.92 -13.72
N THR A 324 9.76 -2.32 -12.70
CA THR A 324 9.59 -1.78 -11.35
C THR A 324 10.04 -0.33 -11.27
N GLN A 325 9.47 0.42 -10.35
CA GLN A 325 9.72 1.86 -10.17
C GLN A 325 11.20 2.24 -10.13
N LYS A 326 11.47 3.41 -10.73
CA LYS A 326 12.77 4.06 -10.77
C LYS A 326 12.72 5.36 -9.98
N PHE A 327 13.75 5.60 -9.17
CA PHE A 327 13.91 6.87 -8.48
C PHE A 327 14.71 7.87 -9.33
N GLN A 328 14.35 9.14 -9.22
CA GLN A 328 15.11 10.25 -9.81
C GLN A 328 16.29 10.71 -8.92
N MET A 329 16.50 10.04 -7.80
CA MET A 329 17.58 10.30 -6.85
C MET A 329 18.39 9.02 -6.59
N PRO A 330 19.62 9.12 -6.07
CA PRO A 330 20.47 7.97 -5.80
C PRO A 330 19.80 6.93 -4.89
N LEU A 331 19.85 5.66 -5.30
CA LEU A 331 19.38 4.51 -4.55
C LEU A 331 20.57 3.75 -3.96
N HIS A 332 20.57 3.61 -2.64
CA HIS A 332 21.56 2.84 -1.88
C HIS A 332 20.94 1.57 -1.35
N ILE A 333 21.57 0.42 -1.64
CA ILE A 333 21.13 -0.89 -1.12
C ILE A 333 21.96 -1.20 0.12
N VAL A 334 21.34 -1.12 1.30
CA VAL A 334 22.00 -1.32 2.59
C VAL A 334 22.03 -2.80 2.95
N LYS A 335 23.06 -3.52 2.46
CA LYS A 335 23.28 -4.95 2.78
C LYS A 335 24.10 -5.16 4.05
N ASN A 336 24.95 -4.19 4.39
CA ASN A 336 25.81 -4.24 5.57
C ASN A 336 25.61 -2.98 6.42
N ASN A 337 25.40 -3.20 7.71
CA ASN A 337 25.16 -2.20 8.74
C ASN A 337 26.36 -1.26 9.00
N ASP A 338 27.56 -1.67 8.58
CA ASP A 338 28.80 -0.91 8.83
C ASP A 338 29.18 0.06 7.70
N THR A 339 28.38 0.13 6.63
CA THR A 339 28.66 1.00 5.49
C THR A 339 28.45 2.47 5.88
N VAL A 340 29.47 3.30 5.64
CA VAL A 340 29.38 4.75 5.79
C VAL A 340 28.92 5.38 4.46
N PHE A 341 27.80 6.09 4.49
CA PHE A 341 27.25 6.78 3.33
C PHE A 341 27.52 8.27 3.42
N LYS A 342 28.15 8.80 2.37
CA LYS A 342 28.42 10.24 2.24
C LYS A 342 27.27 10.91 1.51
N MET A 343 26.89 12.09 1.99
CA MET A 343 25.89 12.96 1.35
C MET A 343 26.18 14.42 1.69
N ASN A 344 25.82 15.33 0.81
CA ASN A 344 25.93 16.76 1.08
C ASN A 344 24.67 17.25 1.82
N GLU A 345 24.78 18.43 2.41
CA GLU A 345 23.61 19.15 2.90
C GLU A 345 22.58 19.37 1.78
N ALA A 346 21.29 19.32 2.11
CA ALA A 346 20.14 19.37 1.21
C ALA A 346 19.95 18.18 0.25
N ASP A 347 20.89 17.22 0.19
CA ASP A 347 20.74 16.02 -0.64
C ASP A 347 19.60 15.12 -0.14
N SER A 348 18.87 14.52 -1.08
CA SER A 348 17.87 13.48 -0.83
C SER A 348 18.28 12.18 -1.51
N HIS A 349 18.45 11.10 -0.74
CA HIS A 349 18.79 9.78 -1.25
C HIS A 349 17.74 8.74 -0.82
N ILE A 350 17.58 7.68 -1.61
CA ILE A 350 16.79 6.50 -1.23
C ILE A 350 17.70 5.45 -0.60
N PHE A 351 17.26 4.90 0.52
CA PHE A 351 17.89 3.77 1.19
C PHE A 351 16.92 2.60 1.22
N TYR A 352 17.28 1.55 0.49
CA TYR A 352 16.58 0.27 0.50
C TYR A 352 17.31 -0.70 1.43
N PHE A 353 16.56 -1.30 2.35
CA PHE A 353 17.03 -2.30 3.30
C PHE A 353 16.47 -3.66 2.89
N PRO A 354 17.23 -4.49 2.15
CA PRO A 354 16.75 -5.79 1.72
C PRO A 354 16.26 -6.62 2.91
N PRO A 355 15.03 -7.17 2.87
CA PRO A 355 14.52 -7.95 3.97
C PRO A 355 15.36 -9.22 4.13
N SER A 356 15.92 -9.40 5.31
CA SER A 356 16.72 -10.59 5.66
C SER A 356 15.86 -11.83 5.96
N SER A 357 14.54 -11.66 6.08
CA SER A 357 13.58 -12.76 6.26
C SER A 357 12.22 -12.36 5.70
N LYS A 358 11.32 -13.34 5.52
CA LYS A 358 9.94 -13.14 5.04
C LYS A 358 9.05 -12.25 5.94
N VAL A 359 9.51 -11.91 7.14
CA VAL A 359 8.78 -11.05 8.10
C VAL A 359 9.53 -9.77 8.48
N ASP A 360 10.64 -9.49 7.81
CA ASP A 360 11.54 -8.39 8.12
C ASP A 360 11.04 -7.06 7.55
N LEU A 361 10.48 -6.20 8.40
CA LEU A 361 9.99 -4.88 8.03
C LEU A 361 10.67 -3.80 8.87
N LEU A 362 10.87 -2.62 8.27
CA LEU A 362 11.33 -1.44 8.99
C LEU A 362 10.22 -0.92 9.93
N ARG A 363 10.61 -0.59 11.16
CA ARG A 363 9.74 -0.07 12.22
C ARG A 363 10.55 0.86 13.13
N ASP A 364 9.82 1.68 13.89
CA ASP A 364 10.35 2.40 15.06
C ASP A 364 11.66 3.15 14.80
N ILE A 365 11.66 4.00 13.76
CA ILE A 365 12.85 4.79 13.41
C ILE A 365 12.92 6.02 14.31
N ALA A 366 14.02 6.14 15.05
CA ALA A 366 14.43 7.37 15.72
C ALA A 366 15.65 7.94 14.98
N TYR A 367 15.57 9.21 14.60
CA TYR A 367 16.60 9.88 13.83
C TYR A 367 16.84 11.31 14.36
N PRO A 368 18.05 11.86 14.21
CA PRO A 368 18.39 13.19 14.70
C PRO A 368 17.72 14.27 13.84
N SER A 369 17.53 15.46 14.40
CA SER A 369 16.77 16.55 13.76
C SER A 369 17.43 17.15 12.52
N ASN A 370 18.69 16.82 12.23
CA ASN A 370 19.42 17.27 11.04
C ASN A 370 19.20 16.38 9.81
N VAL A 371 18.37 15.34 9.92
CA VAL A 371 17.92 14.54 8.78
C VAL A 371 16.40 14.45 8.78
N ASP A 372 15.81 14.36 7.60
CA ASP A 372 14.40 14.04 7.43
C ASP A 372 14.25 12.65 6.81
N ILE A 373 13.24 11.90 7.25
CA ILE A 373 12.95 10.55 6.76
C ILE A 373 11.50 10.46 6.30
N GLU A 374 11.30 9.86 5.13
CA GLU A 374 10.00 9.52 4.56
C GLU A 374 9.99 8.04 4.19
N PHE A 375 8.96 7.29 4.59
CA PHE A 375 8.80 5.92 4.13
C PHE A 375 8.29 5.92 2.69
N ILE A 376 9.01 5.22 1.81
CA ILE A 376 8.54 4.89 0.46
C ILE A 376 7.72 3.60 0.51
N ASP A 377 8.21 2.60 1.23
CA ASP A 377 7.49 1.38 1.56
C ASP A 377 8.03 0.78 2.89
N LYS A 378 7.55 -0.41 3.30
CA LYS A 378 7.94 -1.01 4.59
C LYS A 378 9.38 -1.53 4.66
N ASN A 379 10.19 -1.40 3.60
CA ASN A 379 11.62 -1.72 3.56
C ASN A 379 12.49 -0.64 2.89
N THR A 380 11.91 0.52 2.52
CA THR A 380 12.61 1.57 1.77
C THR A 380 12.23 2.93 2.31
N ILE A 381 13.24 3.75 2.58
CA ILE A 381 13.06 5.13 3.03
C ILE A 381 13.74 6.09 2.07
N LYS A 382 13.19 7.29 1.97
CA LYS A 382 13.90 8.47 1.49
C LYS A 382 14.46 9.20 2.69
N LEU A 383 15.72 9.62 2.59
CA LEU A 383 16.41 10.38 3.61
C LEU A 383 16.95 11.67 3.00
N THR A 384 16.61 12.80 3.63
CA THR A 384 17.04 14.14 3.23
C THR A 384 17.99 14.69 4.30
N ALA A 385 19.20 15.09 3.92
CA ALA A 385 20.11 15.80 4.82
C ALA A 385 19.66 17.25 4.97
N LEU A 386 19.25 17.66 6.18
CA LEU A 386 18.77 19.03 6.41
C LEU A 386 19.91 19.97 6.82
N SER A 387 20.91 19.46 7.53
CA SER A 387 22.11 20.22 7.89
C SER A 387 23.32 19.31 8.10
N SER A 388 24.51 19.82 7.77
CA SER A 388 25.75 19.11 8.01
C SER A 388 26.08 18.99 9.50
N VAL A 389 26.84 17.94 9.84
CA VAL A 389 27.39 17.76 11.18
C VAL A 389 28.81 17.25 11.06
N GLN A 390 29.74 17.86 11.81
CA GLN A 390 31.17 17.53 11.77
C GLN A 390 31.51 16.08 12.19
N ARG A 391 30.53 15.31 12.65
CA ARG A 391 30.70 13.93 13.12
C ARG A 391 29.76 13.00 12.38
N LYS A 392 30.26 11.81 12.04
CA LYS A 392 29.45 10.71 11.52
C LYS A 392 28.33 10.37 12.49
N GLN A 393 27.17 10.06 11.94
CA GLN A 393 25.97 9.75 12.72
C GLN A 393 25.45 8.36 12.34
N THR A 394 25.19 7.52 13.33
CA THR A 394 24.58 6.21 13.07
C THR A 394 23.09 6.26 13.40
N LEU A 395 22.27 6.02 12.39
CA LEU A 395 20.83 5.84 12.52
C LEU A 395 20.51 4.39 12.80
N ARG A 396 19.58 4.16 13.74
CA ARG A 396 19.05 2.83 14.04
C ARG A 396 17.66 2.71 13.42
N ILE A 397 17.51 1.75 12.52
CA ILE A 397 16.31 1.57 11.69
C ILE A 397 15.85 0.13 11.90
N GLY A 398 15.03 -0.10 12.93
CA GLY A 398 14.73 -1.45 13.42
C GLY A 398 16.02 -2.18 13.83
N LYS A 399 16.35 -3.26 13.12
CA LYS A 399 17.59 -4.03 13.33
C LYS A 399 18.77 -3.58 12.46
N HIS A 400 18.53 -2.64 11.55
CA HIS A 400 19.53 -2.14 10.62
C HIS A 400 20.22 -0.91 11.20
N HIS A 401 21.49 -0.72 10.85
CA HIS A 401 22.25 0.48 11.18
C HIS A 401 22.69 1.16 9.89
N LEU A 402 22.61 2.48 9.87
CA LEU A 402 23.03 3.30 8.74
C LEU A 402 23.94 4.40 9.27
N THR A 403 25.23 4.38 8.89
CA THR A 403 26.14 5.45 9.28
C THR A 403 26.24 6.50 8.18
N LEU A 404 25.92 7.74 8.51
CA LEU A 404 25.93 8.89 7.62
C LEU A 404 27.13 9.79 7.91
N ASP A 405 27.72 10.32 6.85
CA ASP A 405 28.75 11.35 6.85
C ASP A 405 28.24 12.53 6.02
N ILE A 406 27.61 13.50 6.69
CA ILE A 406 26.94 14.64 6.06
C ILE A 406 27.90 15.81 5.99
N GLN A 407 28.27 16.19 4.77
CA GLN A 407 29.29 17.22 4.51
C GLN A 407 28.63 18.55 4.12
N ASN A 408 29.29 19.67 4.43
CA ASN A 408 28.91 20.96 3.87
C ASN A 408 29.22 20.96 2.37
N GLU A 409 28.33 21.55 1.57
CA GLU A 409 28.75 22.02 0.24
C GLU A 409 29.83 23.10 0.44
N TYR A 410 30.98 22.93 -0.22
CA TYR A 410 32.07 23.90 -0.21
C TYR A 410 31.85 24.99 -1.24
#